data_AF-A0A2N2M8K1-F1
#
_entry.id   AF-A0A2N2M8K1-F1
#
_cell.length_a   1.000
_cell.length_b   1.000
_cell.length_c   1.000
_cell.angle_alpha   90.00
_cell.angle_beta   90.00
_cell.angle_gamma   90.00
#
_symmetry.space_group_name_H-M   'P 1'
#
loop_
_entity.id
_entity.type
_entity.pdbx_description
1 polymer ?
#
loop_
_entity_poly.entity_id
_entity_poly.type
_entity_poly.pdbx_seq_one_letter_code
_entity_poly.pdbx_strand_id
1 'polypeptide(L)'
;MKILIATNNKGKKAEISALFEGHPVELCFPADLGIDKDVDETGSTYTENAALKAETFCQLSGLVTLADDTGLEVAALDGRPGLHSKRYVPTAGATDAERRAKLLAELADKPSPWLARFVCSVVVAAP
;
A
#
# COMPACT_ATOMS: atom_id res chain seq x y z
N MET A 1 7.54 -19.78 11.85
CA MET A 1 6.80 -19.75 10.56
C MET A 1 7.34 -18.59 9.74
N LYS A 2 7.58 -18.78 8.45
CA LYS A 2 8.08 -17.72 7.56
C LYS A 2 6.94 -17.13 6.74
N ILE A 3 6.77 -15.81 6.77
CA ILE A 3 5.75 -15.07 6.02
C ILE A 3 6.44 -14.08 5.09
N LEU A 4 6.02 -14.06 3.83
CA LEU A 4 6.41 -13.03 2.87
C LEU A 4 5.53 -11.80 3.04
N ILE A 5 6.13 -10.62 3.20
CA ILE A 5 5.42 -9.33 3.15
C ILE A 5 5.59 -8.74 1.76
N ALA A 6 4.52 -8.73 0.97
CA ALA A 6 4.50 -8.32 -0.44
C ALA A 6 4.61 -6.79 -0.64
N THR A 7 5.71 -6.19 -0.17
CA THR A 7 6.01 -4.77 -0.31
C THR A 7 7.48 -4.52 -0.58
N ASN A 8 7.75 -3.60 -1.51
CA ASN A 8 9.09 -3.04 -1.76
C ASN A 8 9.24 -1.63 -1.14
N ASN A 9 8.22 -1.13 -0.43
CA ASN A 9 8.27 0.18 0.21
C ASN A 9 9.07 0.08 1.54
N LYS A 10 10.17 0.82 1.61
CA LYS A 10 11.05 0.87 2.80
C LYS A 10 10.33 1.30 4.08
N GLY A 11 9.41 2.26 3.99
CA GLY A 11 8.60 2.72 5.13
C GLY A 11 7.70 1.60 5.65
N LYS A 12 6.95 0.95 4.76
CA LYS A 12 6.10 -0.20 5.12
C LYS A 12 6.91 -1.37 5.69
N LYS A 13 8.11 -1.63 5.14
CA LYS A 13 9.01 -2.65 5.69
C LYS A 13 9.35 -2.36 7.16
N ALA A 14 9.69 -1.12 7.48
CA ALA A 14 9.99 -0.73 8.86
C ALA A 14 8.75 -0.83 9.77
N GLU A 15 7.60 -0.31 9.33
CA GLU A 15 6.35 -0.33 10.09
C GLU A 15 5.87 -1.75 10.38
N ILE A 16 5.80 -2.62 9.36
CA ILE A 16 5.36 -4.01 9.52
C ILE A 16 6.36 -4.80 10.36
N SER A 17 7.67 -4.59 10.18
CA SER A 17 8.67 -5.28 11.01
C SER A 17 8.50 -4.92 12.49
N ALA A 18 8.20 -3.66 12.81
CA ALA A 18 7.93 -3.23 14.18
C ALA A 18 6.65 -3.88 14.75
N LEU A 19 5.59 -4.04 13.93
CA LEU A 19 4.35 -4.69 14.38
C LEU A 19 4.54 -6.17 14.74
N PHE A 20 5.51 -6.84 14.13
CA PHE A 20 5.81 -8.26 14.40
C PHE A 20 6.94 -8.46 15.41
N GLU A 21 7.49 -7.38 15.99
CA GLU A 21 8.53 -7.48 17.01
C GLU A 21 8.01 -8.25 18.23
N GLY A 22 8.77 -9.25 18.69
CA GLY A 22 8.38 -10.12 19.80
C GLY A 22 7.43 -11.28 19.43
N HIS A 23 6.97 -11.37 18.19
CA HIS A 23 6.20 -12.51 17.71
C HIS A 23 7.10 -13.59 17.07
N PRO A 24 6.75 -14.90 17.20
CA PRO A 24 7.56 -16.01 16.66
C PRO A 24 7.37 -16.21 15.15
N VAL A 25 7.46 -15.13 14.38
CA VAL A 25 7.28 -15.10 12.92
C VAL A 25 8.54 -14.53 12.28
N GLU A 26 9.06 -15.24 11.28
CA GLU A 26 10.14 -14.74 10.43
C GLU A 26 9.53 -14.00 9.24
N LEU A 27 9.78 -12.70 9.14
CA LEU A 27 9.37 -11.91 7.99
C LEU A 27 10.45 -11.98 6.90
N CYS A 28 10.04 -12.21 5.66
CA CYS A 28 10.86 -11.94 4.49
C CYS A 28 10.15 -11.01 3.53
N PHE A 29 10.92 -10.40 2.63
CA PHE A 29 10.46 -9.44 1.64
C PHE A 29 10.86 -9.89 0.24
N PRO A 30 10.19 -9.42 -0.84
CA PRO A 30 10.49 -9.85 -2.20
C PRO A 30 11.97 -9.77 -2.58
N ALA A 31 12.64 -8.69 -2.19
CA ALA A 31 14.06 -8.48 -2.41
C ALA A 31 14.95 -9.56 -1.76
N ASP A 32 14.55 -10.11 -0.61
CA ASP A 32 15.29 -11.17 0.09
C ASP A 32 15.24 -12.51 -0.69
N LEU A 33 14.27 -12.66 -1.59
CA LEU A 33 14.06 -13.82 -2.45
C LEU A 33 14.51 -13.57 -3.90
N GLY A 34 15.07 -12.41 -4.20
CA GLY A 34 15.41 -12.01 -5.58
C GLY A 34 14.19 -11.81 -6.48
N ILE A 35 13.00 -11.60 -5.91
CA ILE A 35 11.76 -11.36 -6.66
C ILE A 35 11.68 -9.85 -6.97
N ASP A 36 11.95 -9.50 -8.21
CA ASP A 36 11.74 -8.15 -8.76
C ASP A 36 10.47 -8.15 -9.62
N LYS A 37 9.32 -8.07 -8.95
CA LYS A 37 8.00 -8.01 -9.59
C LYS A 37 7.29 -6.73 -9.16
N ASP A 38 6.88 -5.94 -10.15
CA ASP A 38 5.86 -4.92 -9.96
C ASP A 38 4.49 -5.52 -10.29
N VAL A 39 3.50 -5.26 -9.42
CA VAL A 39 2.14 -5.79 -9.57
C VAL A 39 1.25 -4.64 -9.99
N ASP A 40 0.65 -4.76 -11.17
CA ASP A 40 -0.30 -3.76 -11.65
C ASP A 40 -1.57 -3.78 -10.78
N GLU A 41 -1.73 -2.73 -9.99
CA GLU A 41 -2.90 -2.47 -9.15
C GLU A 41 -4.10 -2.05 -10.02
N THR A 42 -4.74 -3.04 -10.64
CA THR A 42 -5.90 -2.89 -11.55
C THR A 42 -7.25 -3.03 -10.84
N GLY A 43 -7.24 -3.28 -9.53
CA GLY A 43 -8.45 -3.40 -8.71
C GLY A 43 -9.22 -2.09 -8.60
N SER A 44 -10.53 -2.21 -8.41
CA SER A 44 -11.45 -1.10 -8.13
C SER A 44 -11.62 -0.84 -6.64
N THR A 45 -11.00 -1.66 -5.78
CA THR A 45 -11.02 -1.55 -4.31
C THR A 45 -9.63 -1.84 -3.71
N TYR A 46 -9.42 -1.38 -2.47
CA TYR A 46 -8.18 -1.67 -1.73
C TYR A 46 -7.98 -3.18 -1.53
N THR A 47 -9.07 -3.90 -1.26
CA THR A 47 -9.04 -5.35 -1.05
C THR A 47 -8.63 -6.10 -2.31
N GLU A 48 -9.14 -5.70 -3.48
CA GLU A 48 -8.73 -6.30 -4.76
C GLU A 48 -7.25 -6.06 -5.04
N ASN A 49 -6.74 -4.84 -4.82
CA ASN A 49 -5.31 -4.55 -5.00
C ASN A 49 -4.44 -5.33 -4.01
N ALA A 50 -4.85 -5.42 -2.75
CA ALA A 50 -4.16 -6.21 -1.74
C ALA A 50 -4.17 -7.71 -2.10
N ALA A 51 -5.30 -8.25 -2.56
CA ALA A 51 -5.42 -9.64 -3.00
C ALA A 51 -4.53 -9.94 -4.20
N LEU A 52 -4.56 -9.12 -5.25
CA LEU A 52 -3.70 -9.26 -6.42
C LEU A 52 -2.21 -9.32 -6.04
N LYS A 53 -1.78 -8.44 -5.13
CA LYS A 53 -0.41 -8.47 -4.58
C LYS A 53 -0.14 -9.76 -3.81
N ALA A 54 -1.00 -10.12 -2.85
CA ALA A 54 -0.81 -11.29 -2.00
C ALA A 54 -0.73 -12.57 -2.83
N GLU A 55 -1.66 -12.77 -3.76
CA GLU A 55 -1.72 -13.95 -4.64
C GLU A 55 -0.50 -14.03 -5.55
N THR A 56 -0.12 -12.94 -6.21
CA THR A 56 1.03 -12.91 -7.12
C THR A 56 2.32 -13.30 -6.39
N PHE A 57 2.58 -12.69 -5.24
CA PHE A 57 3.80 -12.97 -4.48
C PHE A 57 3.75 -14.33 -3.77
N CYS A 58 2.57 -14.82 -3.40
CA CYS A 58 2.38 -16.18 -2.90
C CYS A 58 2.76 -17.22 -3.96
N GLN A 59 2.27 -17.06 -5.19
CA GLN A 59 2.59 -17.95 -6.30
C GLN A 59 4.08 -17.94 -6.65
N LEU A 60 4.72 -16.75 -6.64
CA LEU A 60 6.14 -16.62 -6.97
C LEU A 60 7.07 -17.19 -5.89
N SER A 61 6.68 -17.11 -4.62
CA SER A 61 7.54 -17.50 -3.49
C SER A 61 7.24 -18.88 -2.92
N GLY A 62 6.02 -19.41 -3.11
CA GLY A 62 5.55 -20.60 -2.42
C GLY A 62 5.38 -20.42 -0.90
N LEU A 63 5.33 -19.18 -0.42
CA LEU A 63 5.19 -18.84 1.00
C LEU A 63 3.82 -18.22 1.29
N VAL A 64 3.34 -18.42 2.52
CA VAL A 64 2.22 -17.62 3.04
C VAL A 64 2.61 -16.15 2.91
N THR A 65 1.77 -15.38 2.23
CA THR A 65 2.08 -14.02 1.82
C THR A 65 1.03 -13.06 2.33
N LEU A 66 1.47 -12.00 3.01
CA LEU A 66 0.65 -10.89 3.44
C LEU A 66 0.92 -9.69 2.53
N ALA A 67 -0.15 -9.06 2.04
CA ALA A 67 -0.08 -7.80 1.31
C ALA A 67 -1.06 -6.79 1.89
N ASP A 68 -0.73 -5.51 1.78
CA ASP A 68 -1.63 -4.41 2.12
C ASP A 68 -1.81 -3.45 0.93
N ASP A 69 -2.99 -2.83 0.87
CA ASP A 69 -3.24 -1.66 0.06
C ASP A 69 -3.81 -0.54 0.92
N THR A 70 -3.17 0.63 0.82
CA THR A 70 -3.45 1.77 1.71
C THR A 70 -3.60 3.04 0.89
N GLY A 71 -4.59 3.87 1.24
CA GLY A 71 -4.76 5.19 0.65
C GLY A 71 -5.41 6.20 1.60
N LEU A 72 -5.34 7.46 1.21
CA LEU A 72 -6.00 8.58 1.88
C LEU A 72 -7.29 8.93 1.10
N GLU A 73 -8.42 8.92 1.79
CA GLU A 73 -9.68 9.38 1.25
C GLU A 73 -10.06 10.72 1.88
N VAL A 74 -10.34 11.72 1.05
CA VAL A 74 -10.76 13.05 1.52
C VAL A 74 -12.20 13.31 1.10
N ALA A 75 -13.08 13.58 2.06
CA ALA A 75 -14.52 13.74 1.82
C ALA A 75 -14.81 14.91 0.87
N ALA A 76 -14.09 16.02 1.03
CA ALA A 76 -14.23 17.21 0.17
C ALA A 76 -13.78 16.99 -1.28
N LEU A 77 -13.13 15.86 -1.58
CA LEU A 77 -12.65 15.45 -2.91
C LEU A 77 -13.29 14.15 -3.38
N ASP A 78 -14.46 13.79 -2.85
CA ASP A 78 -15.21 12.59 -3.20
C ASP A 78 -14.37 11.30 -3.00
N GLY A 79 -13.58 11.27 -1.92
CA GLY A 79 -12.73 10.13 -1.58
C GLY A 79 -11.38 10.11 -2.29
N ARG A 80 -11.10 11.06 -3.20
CA ARG A 80 -9.74 11.20 -3.78
C ARG A 80 -8.74 11.67 -2.71
N PRO A 81 -7.46 11.27 -2.80
CA PRO A 81 -6.83 10.48 -3.87
C PRO A 81 -7.17 8.99 -3.88
N GLY A 82 -7.64 8.41 -2.77
CA GLY A 82 -8.12 7.03 -2.71
C GLY A 82 -7.06 6.00 -3.11
N LEU A 83 -7.44 5.04 -3.97
CA LEU A 83 -6.54 4.03 -4.56
C LEU A 83 -5.36 4.62 -5.34
N HIS A 84 -5.48 5.87 -5.78
CA HIS A 84 -4.44 6.58 -6.52
C HIS A 84 -3.52 7.40 -5.61
N SER A 85 -3.55 7.21 -4.30
CA SER A 85 -2.67 7.90 -3.35
C SER A 85 -1.19 7.81 -3.75
N LYS A 86 -0.74 6.64 -4.25
CA LYS A 86 0.65 6.47 -4.70
C LYS A 86 0.92 7.13 -6.08
N ARG A 87 -0.11 7.40 -6.86
CA ARG A 87 -0.04 7.92 -8.24
C ARG A 87 -0.69 9.30 -8.37
N TYR A 88 -0.90 9.99 -7.24
CA TYR A 88 -1.73 11.19 -7.22
C TYR A 88 -1.13 12.34 -8.02
N VAL A 89 0.20 12.40 -8.05
CA VAL A 89 0.96 13.20 -9.01
C VAL A 89 1.41 12.23 -10.13
N PRO A 90 1.02 12.47 -11.39
CA PRO A 90 1.27 11.54 -12.51
C PRO A 90 2.71 11.61 -13.04
N THR A 91 3.66 12.03 -12.21
CA THR A 91 5.09 12.12 -12.55
C THR A 91 5.83 10.97 -11.90
N ALA A 92 6.65 10.26 -12.68
CA ALA A 92 7.54 9.22 -12.15
C ALA A 92 8.45 9.81 -11.06
N GLY A 93 8.51 9.15 -9.90
CA GLY A 93 9.33 9.61 -8.78
C GLY A 93 8.74 10.74 -7.94
N ALA A 94 7.48 11.13 -8.15
CA ALA A 94 6.84 12.18 -7.34
C ALA A 94 6.94 11.88 -5.84
N THR A 95 7.47 12.85 -5.11
CA THR A 95 7.71 12.82 -3.66
C THR A 95 6.40 12.92 -2.88
N ASP A 96 6.42 12.53 -1.62
CA ASP A 96 5.27 12.72 -0.73
C ASP A 96 4.93 14.20 -0.51
N ALA A 97 5.94 15.08 -0.57
CA ALA A 97 5.76 16.52 -0.48
C ALA A 97 4.93 17.07 -1.67
N GLU A 98 5.24 16.64 -2.89
CA GLU A 98 4.51 17.05 -4.08
C GLU A 98 3.06 16.54 -4.08
N ARG A 99 2.84 15.32 -3.59
CA ARG A 99 1.48 14.75 -3.45
C ARG A 99 0.64 15.53 -2.46
N ARG A 100 1.22 15.88 -1.30
CA ARG A 100 0.56 16.73 -0.31
C ARG A 100 0.30 18.13 -0.86
N ALA A 101 1.25 18.72 -1.58
CA ALA A 101 1.08 20.05 -2.19
C ALA A 101 -0.08 20.06 -3.19
N LYS A 102 -0.16 19.05 -4.08
CA LYS A 102 -1.31 18.87 -4.99
C LYS A 102 -2.63 18.70 -4.24
N LEU A 103 -2.63 17.90 -3.17
CA LEU A 103 -3.83 17.67 -2.36
C LEU A 103 -4.33 18.97 -1.72
N LEU A 104 -3.44 19.73 -1.10
CA LEU A 104 -3.76 21.02 -0.48
C LEU A 104 -4.21 22.05 -1.52
N ALA A 105 -3.63 22.06 -2.71
CA ALA A 105 -4.06 22.94 -3.80
C ALA A 105 -5.50 22.64 -4.25
N GLU A 106 -5.89 21.35 -4.35
CA GLU A 106 -7.27 20.96 -4.69
C GLU A 106 -8.28 21.20 -3.56
N LEU A 107 -7.80 21.36 -2.32
CA LEU A 107 -8.63 21.65 -1.16
C LEU A 107 -8.79 23.15 -0.90
N ALA A 108 -7.97 24.01 -1.52
CA ALA A 108 -7.90 25.43 -1.20
C ALA A 108 -9.23 26.18 -1.35
N ASP A 109 -10.11 25.74 -2.25
CA ASP A 109 -11.44 26.32 -2.49
C ASP A 109 -12.58 25.54 -1.79
N LYS A 110 -12.26 24.49 -1.01
CA LYS A 110 -13.26 23.64 -0.36
C LYS A 110 -13.56 24.09 1.08
N PRO A 111 -14.84 24.06 1.52
CA PRO A 111 -15.21 24.38 2.89
C PRO A 111 -14.47 23.50 3.91
N SER A 112 -14.01 24.10 5.00
CA SER A 112 -13.43 23.39 6.13
C SER A 112 -14.49 23.04 7.18
N PRO A 113 -14.30 21.97 7.98
CA PRO A 113 -13.13 21.09 8.04
C PRO A 113 -13.05 20.08 6.88
N TRP A 114 -11.84 19.78 6.42
CA TRP A 114 -11.59 18.72 5.43
C TRP A 114 -11.48 17.37 6.12
N LEU A 115 -12.61 16.67 6.24
CA LEU A 115 -12.63 15.32 6.79
C LEU A 115 -11.88 14.36 5.87
N ALA A 116 -10.95 13.59 6.45
CA ALA A 116 -10.17 12.60 5.72
C ALA A 116 -9.93 11.36 6.58
N ARG A 117 -9.70 10.23 5.93
CA ARG A 117 -9.36 8.96 6.59
C ARG A 117 -8.29 8.21 5.81
N PHE A 118 -7.41 7.53 6.53
CA PHE A 118 -6.62 6.46 5.94
C PHE A 118 -7.45 5.18 5.91
N VAL A 119 -7.46 4.52 4.75
CA VAL A 119 -8.05 3.20 4.56
C VAL A 119 -6.93 2.23 4.28
N CYS A 120 -6.90 1.11 4.99
CA CYS A 120 -5.95 0.03 4.79
C CYS A 120 -6.74 -1.28 4.69
N SER A 121 -6.48 -2.05 3.64
CA SER A 121 -6.96 -3.43 3.52
C SER A 121 -5.75 -4.35 3.52
N VAL A 122 -5.83 -5.43 4.30
CA VAL A 122 -4.78 -6.44 4.42
C VAL A 122 -5.34 -7.78 3.98
N VAL A 123 -4.61 -8.48 3.12
CA VAL A 123 -4.97 -9.80 2.60
C VAL A 123 -3.84 -10.77 2.87
N VAL A 124 -4.19 -12.00 3.22
CA VAL A 124 -3.26 -13.12 3.36
C VAL A 124 -3.62 -14.18 2.31
N ALA A 125 -2.63 -14.60 1.53
CA ALA A 125 -2.71 -15.72 0.60
C ALA A 125 -1.83 -16.88 1.10
N ALA A 126 -2.26 -18.11 0.83
CA ALA A 126 -1.51 -19.33 1.14
C ALA A 126 -1.38 -20.21 -0.12
N PRO A 127 -0.28 -20.98 -0.26
CA PRO A 127 -0.04 -21.86 -1.41
C PRO A 127 -1.06 -22.98 -1.59
#